data_AF-A0A2S9GPX3-F1
#
_entry.id   AF-A0A2S9GPX3-F1
#
_cell.length_a   1.000
_cell.length_b   1.000
_cell.length_c   1.000
_cell.angle_alpha   90.00
_cell.angle_beta   90.00
_cell.angle_gamma   90.00
#
_symmetry.space_group_name_H-M   'P 1'
#
loop_
_entity.id
_entity.type
_entity.pdbx_description
1 polymer ?
#
loop_
_entity_poly.entity_id
_entity_poly.type
_entity_poly.pdbx_seq_one_letter_code
_entity_poly.pdbx_strand_id
1 'polypeptide(L)' 'EPQFYAELLKGIGLDAADLPDQNDMSRWPELSAAFTEAFAAHDRDHWAEVFAGTDACVTPVLSFAEVESEPHN' A
#
# COMPACT_ATOMS: atom_id res chain seq x y z
N GLU A 1 -9.44 4.26 -7.15
CA GLU A 1 -9.24 5.08 -8.35
C GLU A 1 -7.94 4.63 -9.03
N PRO A 2 -7.86 4.57 -10.37
CA PRO A 2 -6.72 3.98 -11.06
C PRO A 2 -5.38 4.69 -10.80
N GLN A 3 -5.39 6.01 -10.64
CA GLN A 3 -4.16 6.77 -10.40
C GLN A 3 -3.56 6.51 -9.02
N PHE A 4 -4.39 6.35 -7.99
CA PHE A 4 -3.93 6.04 -6.63
C PHE A 4 -3.38 4.61 -6.54
N TYR A 5 -4.04 3.68 -7.26
CA TYR A 5 -3.58 2.31 -7.39
C TYR A 5 -2.21 2.20 -8.07
N ALA A 6 -1.95 3.02 -9.10
CA ALA A 6 -0.64 3.06 -9.74
C ALA A 6 0.47 3.55 -8.79
N GLU A 7 0.22 4.56 -7.96
CA GLU A 7 1.19 5.01 -6.94
C GLU A 7 1.40 3.96 -5.84
N LEU A 8 0.35 3.23 -5.44
CA LEU A 8 0.49 2.06 -4.56
C LEU A 8 1.46 1.03 -5.14
N LEU A 9 1.19 0.55 -6.36
CA LEU A 9 2.01 -0.49 -7.02
C LEU A 9 3.48 -0.07 -7.14
N LYS A 10 3.71 1.18 -7.54
CA LYS A 10 5.05 1.78 -7.61
C LYS A 10 5.73 1.80 -6.24
N GLY A 11 5.02 2.16 -5.18
CA GLY A 11 5.57 2.20 -3.82
C GLY A 11 5.94 0.82 -3.28
N ILE A 12 5.12 -0.20 -3.51
CA ILE A 12 5.41 -1.59 -3.10
C ILE A 12 6.29 -2.37 -4.10
N GLY A 13 6.73 -1.74 -5.19
CA GLY A 13 7.64 -2.32 -6.17
C GLY A 13 7.03 -3.42 -7.06
N LEU A 14 5.72 -3.38 -7.31
CA LEU A 14 5.03 -4.32 -8.20
C LEU A 14 4.75 -3.68 -9.56
N ASP A 15 4.86 -4.47 -10.64
CA ASP A 15 4.44 -4.07 -11.98
C ASP A 15 2.98 -4.48 -12.23
N ALA A 16 2.17 -3.56 -12.74
CA ALA A 16 0.78 -3.84 -13.11
C ALA A 16 0.67 -4.90 -14.22
N ALA A 17 1.70 -5.04 -15.07
CA ALA A 17 1.73 -6.04 -16.13
C ALA A 17 1.78 -7.49 -15.60
N ASP A 18 2.30 -7.68 -14.38
CA ASP A 18 2.44 -8.98 -13.73
C ASP A 18 1.25 -9.32 -12.82
N LEU A 19 0.27 -8.42 -12.69
CA LEU A 19 -0.85 -8.55 -11.78
C LEU A 19 -2.20 -8.71 -12.51
N PRO A 20 -3.21 -9.31 -11.84
CA PRO A 20 -4.59 -9.19 -12.28
C PRO A 20 -5.05 -7.72 -12.34
N ASP A 21 -6.06 -7.45 -13.17
CA ASP A 21 -6.71 -6.14 -13.19
C ASP A 21 -7.32 -5.81 -11.80
N GLN A 22 -7.16 -4.56 -11.35
CA GLN A 22 -7.65 -4.11 -10.03
C GLN A 22 -9.14 -4.43 -9.81
N ASN A 23 -9.95 -4.39 -10.85
CA ASN A 23 -11.39 -4.60 -10.78
C ASN A 23 -11.82 -6.03 -11.18
N ASP A 24 -10.88 -6.92 -11.49
CA ASP A 24 -11.16 -8.35 -11.67
C ASP A 24 -11.32 -9.04 -10.31
N MET A 25 -12.53 -8.95 -9.77
CA MET A 25 -12.90 -9.55 -8.49
C MET A 25 -12.67 -11.06 -8.42
N SER A 26 -12.68 -11.76 -9.56
CA SER A 26 -12.48 -13.21 -9.59
C SER A 26 -11.03 -13.60 -9.24
N ARG A 27 -10.09 -12.67 -9.45
CA ARG A 27 -8.65 -12.85 -9.21
C ARG A 27 -8.13 -12.04 -8.02
N TRP A 28 -9.01 -11.39 -7.25
CA TRP A 28 -8.62 -10.73 -6.01
C TRP A 28 -7.84 -11.60 -5.01
N PRO A 29 -8.09 -12.92 -4.88
CA PRO A 29 -7.26 -13.75 -4.02
C PRO A 29 -5.78 -13.75 -4.44
N GLU A 30 -5.50 -13.73 -5.74
CA GLU A 30 -4.14 -13.65 -6.30
C GLU A 30 -3.54 -12.26 -6.07
N LEU A 31 -4.28 -11.20 -6.37
CA LEU A 31 -3.85 -9.82 -6.16
C LEU A 31 -3.55 -9.55 -4.67
N SER A 32 -4.41 -10.03 -3.77
CA SER A 32 -4.23 -9.91 -2.33
C SER A 32 -3.00 -10.67 -1.84
N ALA A 33 -2.67 -11.82 -2.43
CA ALA A 33 -1.47 -12.57 -2.07
C ALA A 33 -0.19 -11.80 -2.43
N ALA A 34 -0.15 -11.22 -3.64
CA ALA A 34 0.98 -10.39 -4.07
C ALA A 34 1.18 -9.16 -3.17
N PHE A 35 0.09 -8.48 -2.79
CA PHE A 35 0.17 -7.33 -1.88
C PHE A 35 0.64 -7.76 -0.49
N THR A 36 0.14 -8.89 0.00
CA THR A 36 0.54 -9.43 1.31
C THR A 36 2.03 -9.72 1.34
N GLU A 37 2.56 -10.38 0.31
CA GLU A 37 3.99 -10.67 0.20
C GLU A 37 4.83 -9.39 0.14
N ALA A 38 4.43 -8.42 -0.70
CA ALA A 38 5.14 -7.16 -0.84
C ALA A 38 5.17 -6.37 0.47
N PHE A 39 4.02 -6.15 1.12
CA PHE A 39 3.96 -5.41 2.39
C PHE A 39 4.70 -6.13 3.53
N ALA A 40 4.75 -7.47 3.53
CA ALA A 40 5.46 -8.23 4.56
C ALA A 40 6.99 -8.13 4.47
N ALA A 41 7.54 -7.62 3.37
CA ALA A 41 8.99 -7.48 3.17
C ALA A 41 9.63 -6.39 4.06
N HIS A 42 8.84 -5.43 4.53
CA HIS A 42 9.29 -4.32 5.35
C HIS A 42 8.32 -4.03 6.51
N ASP A 43 8.79 -3.30 7.51
CA ASP A 43 7.95 -2.89 8.65
C ASP A 43 7.00 -1.74 8.31
N ARG A 44 6.09 -1.43 9.23
CA ARG A 44 5.08 -0.39 9.06
C ARG A 44 5.71 0.99 8.81
N ASP A 45 6.77 1.32 9.54
CA ASP A 45 7.34 2.67 9.53
C ASP A 45 8.09 2.93 8.22
N HIS A 46 8.74 1.90 7.66
CA HIS A 46 9.25 1.93 6.30
C HIS A 46 8.14 2.28 5.29
N TRP A 47 6.99 1.60 5.37
CA TRP A 47 5.88 1.89 4.46
C TRP A 47 5.29 3.28 4.69
N ALA A 48 5.22 3.74 5.94
CA ALA A 48 4.79 5.11 6.23
C ALA A 48 5.71 6.15 5.56
N GLU A 49 7.03 5.94 5.59
CA GLU A 49 8.00 6.79 4.89
C GLU A 49 7.87 6.72 3.36
N VAL A 50 7.71 5.52 2.80
CA VAL A 50 7.56 5.32 1.34
C VAL A 50 6.32 6.03 0.80
N PHE A 51 5.22 6.01 1.56
CA PHE A 51 3.93 6.56 1.12
C PHE A 51 3.67 7.98 1.61
N ALA A 52 4.52 8.54 2.46
CA ALA A 52 4.38 9.92 2.94
C ALA A 52 4.34 10.92 1.77
N GLY A 53 3.29 11.74 1.73
CA GLY A 53 3.10 12.75 0.69
C GLY A 53 2.73 12.22 -0.70
N THR A 54 2.41 10.93 -0.83
CA THR A 54 1.93 10.33 -2.08
C THR A 54 0.41 10.25 -2.14
N ASP A 55 -0.14 10.18 -3.35
CA ASP A 55 -1.57 9.92 -3.57
C ASP A 55 -1.91 8.41 -3.51
N ALA A 56 -1.05 7.56 -2.92
CA ALA A 56 -1.23 6.10 -2.90
C ALA A 56 -2.34 5.61 -1.95
N CYS A 57 -2.90 6.50 -1.12
CA CYS A 57 -3.92 6.17 -0.11
C CYS A 57 -3.48 5.06 0.88
N VAL A 58 -2.18 4.96 1.18
CA VAL A 58 -1.63 4.06 2.19
C VAL A 58 -1.23 4.88 3.42
N THR A 59 -1.73 4.50 4.59
CA THR A 59 -1.42 5.15 5.86
C THR A 59 -1.10 4.11 6.94
N PRO A 60 -0.24 4.44 7.92
CA PRO A 60 0.05 3.53 9.01
C PRO A 60 -1.18 3.31 9.89
N VAL A 61 -1.43 2.06 10.27
CA VAL A 61 -2.41 1.75 11.32
C VAL A 61 -1.75 1.99 12.67
N LEU A 62 -2.15 3.09 13.32
CA LEU A 62 -1.63 3.51 14.62
C LEU A 62 -2.46 2.94 15.77
N SER A 63 -1.79 2.54 16.84
CA SER A 63 -2.43 2.32 18.13
C SER A 63 -2.81 3.64 18.81
N PHE A 64 -3.71 3.60 19.79
CA PHE A 64 -4.13 4.81 20.51
C PHE A 64 -2.97 5.62 21.12
N ALA A 65 -1.90 4.95 21.56
CA ALA A 65 -0.74 5.60 22.16
C ALA A 65 0.14 6.34 21.13
N GLU A 66 0.10 5.92 19.87
CA GLU A 66 0.94 6.50 18.79
C GLU A 66 0.28 7.73 18.16
N VAL A 67 -1.04 7.86 18.27
CA VAL A 67 -1.80 8.96 17.66
C VAL A 67 -1.34 10.34 18.13
N GLU A 68 -0.99 10.50 19.41
CA GLU A 68 -0.57 11.80 19.96
C GLU A 68 0.72 12.34 19.31
N SER A 69 1.62 11.43 18.92
CA SER A 69 2.91 11.77 18.32
C SER A 69 2.89 11.90 16.79
N GLU A 70 1.77 11.57 16.13
CA GLU A 70 1.71 11.51 14.67
C GLU A 70 1.54 12.91 14.03
N PRO A 71 2.49 13.37 13.20
CA PRO A 71 2.30 14.57 12.42
C PRO A 71 1.28 14.32 11.29
N HIS A 72 0.22 15.11 11.22
CA HIS A 72 -0.65 15.17 10.02
C HIS A 72 -0.34 16.45 9.26
N ASN A 73 0.65 16.43 8.35
CA ASN A 73 0.95 17.55 7.44
C ASN A 73 1.42 17.08 6.08
#